data_AF-A0AAN7HKH0-F1
#
_entry.id   AF-A0AAN7HKH0-F1
#
_cell.length_a   1.000
_cell.length_b   1.000
_cell.length_c   1.000
_cell.angle_alpha   90.00
_cell.angle_beta   90.00
_cell.angle_gamma   90.00
#
_symmetry.space_group_name_H-M   'P 1'
#
loop_
_entity.id
_entity.type
_entity.pdbx_description
1 polymer ?
#
loop_
_entity_poly.entity_id
_entity_poly.type
_entity_poly.pdbx_seq_one_letter_code
_entity_poly.pdbx_strand_id
1 'polypeptide(L)'
;MSSTCQYYSLDELDELEDEAAKAEPQHQMAALEIVARIFHDAELPYALIGGMNFFLRGSGRTTDDIDVLVGGNQSLEATLNLLNEDPRYGDTLPYD
;
A
#
# COMPACT_ATOMS: atom_id res chain seq x y z
N MET A 1 11.72 17.79 -4.59
CA MET A 1 10.73 18.56 -3.81
C MET A 1 10.61 17.86 -2.48
N SER A 2 10.43 18.57 -1.37
CA SER A 2 10.31 17.93 -0.05
C SER A 2 8.97 17.21 -0.02
N SER A 3 8.97 15.90 -0.23
CA SER A 3 7.80 15.06 -0.01
C SER A 3 7.60 14.99 1.51
N THR A 4 6.85 15.97 2.03
CA THR A 4 6.45 16.00 3.43
C THR A 4 5.61 14.77 3.69
N CYS A 5 6.04 13.94 4.65
CA CYS A 5 5.18 12.94 5.27
C CYS A 5 3.82 13.58 5.54
N GLN A 6 2.76 13.10 4.88
CA GLN A 6 1.42 13.60 5.17
C GLN A 6 1.10 13.16 6.60
N TYR A 7 0.90 14.13 7.47
CA TYR A 7 0.41 13.90 8.82
C TYR A 7 -1.10 13.98 8.75
N TYR A 8 -1.76 12.86 9.00
CA TYR A 8 -3.20 12.80 9.16
C TYR A 8 -3.54 13.08 10.63
N SER A 9 -4.59 13.86 10.85
CA SER A 9 -5.29 13.90 12.12
C SER A 9 -5.93 12.54 12.41
N LEU A 10 -6.30 12.29 13.67
CA LEU A 10 -6.99 11.05 14.04
C LEU A 10 -8.32 10.90 13.28
N ASP A 11 -9.07 11.99 13.11
CA ASP A 11 -10.33 11.98 12.36
C ASP A 11 -10.11 11.62 10.88
N GLU A 12 -9.04 12.12 10.25
CA GLU A 12 -8.68 11.74 8.88
C GLU A 12 -8.24 10.28 8.77
N LEU A 13 -7.55 9.74 9.78
CA LEU A 13 -7.21 8.32 9.82
C LEU A 13 -8.46 7.45 9.95
N ASP A 14 -9.39 7.80 10.85
CA ASP A 14 -10.65 7.09 11.04
C ASP A 14 -11.49 7.10 9.76
N GLU A 15 -11.57 8.24 9.05
CA GLU A 15 -12.26 8.34 7.75
C GLU A 15 -11.63 7.43 6.69
N LEU A 16 -10.29 7.41 6.60
CA LEU A 16 -9.56 6.54 5.67
C LEU A 16 -9.77 5.06 6.00
N GLU A 17 -9.79 4.69 7.28
CA GLU A 17 -10.09 3.32 7.72
C GLU A 17 -11.53 2.92 7.37
N ASP A 18 -12.51 3.81 7.59
CA ASP A 18 -13.91 3.60 7.23
C ASP A 18 -14.15 3.48 5.72
N GLU A 19 -13.34 4.14 4.91
CA GLU A 19 -13.35 3.98 3.44
C GLU A 19 -12.68 2.66 3.03
N ALA A 20 -11.53 2.33 3.61
CA ALA A 20 -10.82 1.09 3.35
C ALA A 20 -11.67 -0.14 3.69
N ALA A 21 -12.44 -0.10 4.77
CA ALA A 21 -13.36 -1.16 5.18
C ALA A 21 -14.49 -1.44 4.16
N LYS A 22 -14.74 -0.52 3.22
CA LYS A 22 -15.72 -0.68 2.13
C LYS A 22 -15.06 -1.21 0.85
N ALA A 23 -13.74 -1.39 0.84
CA ALA A 23 -13.03 -1.86 -0.34
C ALA A 23 -13.32 -3.35 -0.59
N GLU A 24 -13.88 -3.65 -1.77
CA GLU A 24 -14.00 -5.02 -2.23
C GLU A 24 -12.62 -5.72 -2.37
N PRO A 25 -12.55 -7.06 -2.25
CA PRO A 25 -11.29 -7.82 -2.34
C PRO A 25 -10.45 -7.52 -3.59
N GLN A 26 -11.10 -7.20 -4.72
CA GLN A 26 -10.39 -6.83 -5.95
C GLN A 26 -9.60 -5.52 -5.83
N HIS A 27 -10.07 -4.55 -5.05
CA HIS A 27 -9.36 -3.29 -4.82
C HIS A 27 -8.12 -3.51 -3.95
N GLN A 28 -8.18 -4.45 -3.01
CA GLN A 28 -7.05 -4.82 -2.17
C GLN A 28 -5.97 -5.55 -2.98
N MET A 29 -6.39 -6.45 -3.88
CA MET A 29 -5.47 -7.10 -4.83
C MET A 29 -4.81 -6.08 -5.77
N ALA A 30 -5.59 -5.11 -6.25
CA ALA A 30 -5.09 -4.00 -7.07
C ALA A 30 -4.04 -3.15 -6.33
N ALA A 31 -4.35 -2.75 -5.10
CA ALA A 31 -3.45 -1.96 -4.27
C ALA A 31 -2.16 -2.74 -3.96
N LEU A 32 -2.25 -4.05 -3.70
CA LEU A 32 -1.08 -4.89 -3.50
C LEU A 32 -0.21 -4.95 -4.75
N GLU A 33 -0.82 -5.11 -5.93
CA GLU A 33 -0.10 -5.13 -7.20
C GLU A 33 0.65 -3.80 -7.44
N ILE A 34 0.01 -2.66 -7.16
CA ILE A 34 0.64 -1.34 -7.26
C ILE A 34 1.85 -1.25 -6.33
N VAL A 35 1.68 -1.50 -5.03
CA VAL A 35 2.75 -1.39 -4.03
C VAL A 35 3.91 -2.34 -4.35
N ALA A 36 3.59 -3.59 -4.69
CA ALA A 36 4.57 -4.61 -5.06
C ALA A 36 5.40 -4.18 -6.28
N ARG A 37 4.77 -3.58 -7.28
CA ARG A 37 5.43 -3.10 -8.50
C ARG A 37 6.31 -1.89 -8.22
N ILE A 38 5.85 -0.93 -7.43
CA ILE A 38 6.65 0.23 -7.00
C ILE A 38 7.95 -0.22 -6.35
N PHE A 39 7.87 -1.15 -5.39
CA PHE A 39 9.07 -1.66 -4.71
C PHE A 39 9.95 -2.51 -5.63
N HIS A 40 9.35 -3.29 -6.54
CA HIS A 40 10.10 -4.07 -7.52
C HIS A 40 10.88 -3.18 -8.50
N ASP A 41 10.23 -2.16 -9.07
CA ASP A 41 10.83 -1.20 -10.01
C ASP A 41 11.97 -0.40 -9.33
N ALA A 42 11.86 -0.15 -8.03
CA ALA A 42 12.88 0.53 -7.22
C ALA A 42 13.99 -0.39 -6.70
N GLU A 43 13.95 -1.69 -7.03
CA GLU A 43 14.85 -2.72 -6.48
C GLU A 43 14.87 -2.75 -4.94
N LEU A 44 13.75 -2.35 -4.30
CA LEU A 44 13.62 -2.24 -2.86
C LEU A 44 13.17 -3.59 -2.29
N PRO A 45 13.97 -4.25 -1.43
CA PRO A 45 13.54 -5.51 -0.81
C PRO A 45 12.34 -5.28 0.11
N TYR A 46 11.30 -6.10 -0.03
CA TYR A 46 10.13 -6.04 0.84
C TYR A 46 9.58 -7.43 1.16
N ALA A 47 8.78 -7.52 2.22
CA ALA A 47 7.99 -8.69 2.55
C ALA A 47 6.55 -8.30 2.89
N LEU A 48 5.59 -8.98 2.29
CA LEU A 48 4.18 -8.86 2.66
C LEU A 48 3.95 -9.56 4.01
N ILE A 49 3.35 -8.85 4.95
CA ILE A 49 2.96 -9.37 6.26
C ILE A 49 1.44 -9.18 6.45
N GLY A 50 0.96 -9.30 7.69
CA GLY A 50 -0.44 -9.00 8.01
C GLY A 50 -1.46 -9.93 7.37
N GLY A 51 -2.69 -9.43 7.27
CA GLY A 51 -3.85 -10.18 6.76
C GLY A 51 -3.67 -10.66 5.33
N MET A 52 -3.14 -9.80 4.44
CA MET A 52 -2.96 -10.12 3.02
C MET A 52 -2.02 -11.31 2.79
N ASN A 53 -0.95 -11.45 3.59
CA ASN A 53 -0.08 -12.63 3.49
C ASN A 53 -0.82 -13.94 3.81
N PHE A 54 -1.76 -13.92 4.76
CA PHE A 54 -2.61 -15.09 5.03
C PHE A 54 -3.67 -15.29 3.95
N PHE A 55 -4.26 -14.21 3.43
CA PHE A 55 -5.24 -14.26 2.34
C PHE A 55 -4.66 -14.96 1.11
N LEU A 56 -3.49 -14.53 0.63
CA LEU A 56 -2.80 -15.11 -0.54
C LEU A 56 -2.42 -16.58 -0.35
N ARG A 57 -2.32 -17.05 0.89
CA ARG A 57 -2.05 -18.47 1.22
C ARG A 57 -3.33 -19.31 1.37
N GLY A 58 -4.48 -18.76 1.01
CA GLY A 58 -5.75 -19.48 0.98
C GLY A 58 -6.45 -19.59 2.34
N SER A 59 -6.12 -18.73 3.31
CA SER A 59 -6.79 -18.72 4.63
C SER A 59 -8.27 -18.31 4.57
N GLY A 60 -8.70 -17.62 3.50
CA GLY A 60 -10.03 -17.03 3.40
C GLY A 60 -10.25 -15.80 4.30
N ARG A 61 -9.24 -15.35 5.04
CA ARG A 61 -9.29 -14.13 5.84
C ARG A 61 -9.19 -12.90 4.94
N THR A 62 -10.18 -12.02 4.98
CA THR A 62 -10.11 -10.68 4.38
C THR A 62 -9.40 -9.71 5.33
N THR A 63 -8.85 -8.63 4.78
CA THR A 63 -8.20 -7.55 5.54
C THR A 63 -8.40 -6.27 4.75
N ASP A 64 -8.45 -5.12 5.41
CA ASP A 64 -8.81 -3.87 4.74
C ASP A 64 -7.58 -3.04 4.33
N ASP A 65 -6.39 -3.60 4.57
CA ASP A 65 -5.08 -2.94 4.48
C ASP A 65 -4.00 -3.85 3.86
N ILE A 66 -2.84 -3.25 3.56
CA ILE A 66 -1.66 -3.96 3.07
C ILE A 66 -0.48 -3.62 3.98
N ASP A 67 -0.06 -4.60 4.76
CA ASP A 67 1.11 -4.45 5.61
C ASP A 67 2.38 -4.95 4.90
N VAL A 68 3.41 -4.11 4.85
CA VAL A 68 4.71 -4.44 4.27
C VAL A 68 5.85 -4.16 5.24
N LEU A 69 6.82 -5.07 5.27
CA LEU A 69 8.15 -4.81 5.84
C LEU A 69 9.08 -4.41 4.71
N VAL A 70 9.66 -3.22 4.81
CA VAL A 70 10.65 -2.72 3.86
C VAL A 70 12.04 -2.98 4.41
N GLY A 71 12.89 -3.62 3.62
CA GLY A 71 14.28 -3.96 3.97
C GLY A 71 15.30 -2.96 3.44
N GLY A 72 16.57 -3.18 3.80
CA GLY A 72 17.71 -2.37 3.37
C GLY A 72 17.98 -1.17 4.29
N ASN A 73 18.81 -0.25 3.80
CA ASN A 73 19.13 1.02 4.50
C ASN A 73 18.15 2.14 4.13
N GLN A 74 16.95 1.79 3.68
CA GLN A 74 15.93 2.74 3.25
C GLN A 74 15.34 3.44 4.49
N SER A 75 15.33 4.77 4.50
CA SER A 75 14.61 5.52 5.54
C SER A 75 13.11 5.49 5.27
N LEU A 76 12.30 5.65 6.33
CA LEU A 76 10.85 5.81 6.19
C LEU A 76 10.49 6.91 5.19
N GLU A 77 11.16 8.06 5.26
CA GLU A 77 10.97 9.17 4.33
C GLU A 77 11.23 8.77 2.87
N ALA A 78 12.33 8.05 2.61
CA ALA A 78 12.65 7.64 1.25
C ALA A 78 11.64 6.60 0.70
N THR A 79 11.09 5.74 1.56
CA THR A 79 9.99 4.83 1.20
C THR A 79 8.71 5.60 0.88
N LEU A 80 8.34 6.59 1.71
CA LEU A 80 7.14 7.40 1.48
C LEU A 80 7.25 8.21 0.19
N ASN A 81 8.43 8.76 -0.11
CA ASN A 81 8.67 9.50 -1.36
C ASN A 81 8.47 8.58 -2.57
N LEU A 82 8.94 7.35 -2.50
CA LEU A 82 8.75 6.37 -3.57
C LEU A 82 7.25 6.08 -3.83
N LEU A 83 6.45 5.96 -2.78
CA LEU A 83 5.01 5.73 -2.89
C LEU A 83 4.26 6.97 -3.41
N ASN A 84 4.67 8.16 -2.98
CA ASN A 84 4.03 9.43 -3.35
C ASN A 84 4.41 9.95 -4.74
N GLU A 85 5.60 9.61 -5.23
CA GLU A 85 6.15 10.10 -6.50
C GLU A 85 5.89 9.13 -7.67
N ASP A 86 5.24 7.98 -7.43
CA ASP A 86 4.85 7.09 -8.54
C ASP A 86 3.81 7.81 -9.42
N PRO A 87 4.09 8.04 -10.72
CA PRO A 87 3.24 8.84 -11.59
C PRO A 87 1.88 8.20 -11.87
N ARG A 88 1.66 6.94 -11.45
CA ARG A 88 0.39 6.22 -11.59
C ARG A 88 -0.52 6.45 -10.39
N TYR A 89 -0.08 7.21 -9.38
CA TYR A 89 -0.93 7.69 -8.29
C TYR A 89 -1.98 8.66 -8.86
N GLY A 90 -3.17 8.14 -9.18
CA GLY A 90 -4.28 8.90 -9.78
C GLY A 90 -4.64 8.49 -11.22
N ASP A 91 -3.87 7.60 -11.85
CA ASP A 91 -4.29 6.98 -13.10
C ASP A 91 -5.26 5.83 -12.78
N THR A 92 -6.45 5.89 -13.37
CA THR A 92 -7.44 4.81 -13.32
C THR A 92 -6.80 3.52 -13.83
N LEU A 93 -6.65 2.52 -12.96
CA LEU A 93 -6.27 1.18 -13.38
C LEU A 93 -7.31 0.66 -14.38
N PRO A 94 -6.89 0.04 -15.49
CA PRO A 94 -7.81 -0.56 -16.43
C PRO A 94 -8.36 -1.85 -15.80
N TYR A 95 -9.51 -1.76 -15.16
CA TYR A 95 -10.30 -2.95 -14.84
C TYR A 95 -11.48 -3.01 -15.81
N ASP A 96 -11.43 -4.01 -16.70
CA ASP A 96 -12.60 -4.61 -17.37
C ASP A 96 -13.30 -5.58 -16.39
#